data_AF-A0A2T4WL78-F1
#
_entry.id   AF-A0A2T4WL78-F1
#
_cell.length_a   1.000
_cell.length_b   1.000
_cell.length_c   1.000
_cell.angle_alpha   90.00
_cell.angle_beta   90.00
_cell.angle_gamma   90.00
#
_symmetry.space_group_name_H-M   'P 1'
#
loop_
_entity.id
_entity.type
_entity.pdbx_description
1 polymer ?
#
loop_
_entity_poly.entity_id
_entity_poly.type
_entity_poly.pdbx_seq_one_letter_code
_entity_poly.pdbx_strand_id
1 'polypeptide(L)'
;MEMQEARKISPEELEYIFKFCKKKDIEFVDLRMELVDHLASRVEAIWEEKPELSFRDAFHKVYKSFGIFGLSTLVDEHSKLVTKKYWRHTKEEFKHWLKPPQIFATVLFMVLCYFSLKAVPVLSSFIWAIIYASASATFIYMFVKTKSLSKRMSGEKSMLLASSRYYWWFLYYLLILPGQSQFAADVTFNFSPAPMLSEGGMIFTSMFFCFALIFSVANLKMLALAEEQVGVLNERVSFYRV
;
A
#
# COMPACT_ATOMS: atom_id res chain seq x y z
N MET A 1 26.44 47.42 3.15
CA MET A 1 25.42 46.61 2.45
C MET A 1 24.73 45.80 3.53
N GLU A 2 23.57 46.27 3.99
CA GLU A 2 22.73 45.47 4.88
C GLU A 2 22.25 44.25 4.10
N MET A 3 22.60 43.05 4.58
CA MET A 3 21.93 41.83 4.13
C MET A 3 20.47 41.95 4.55
N GLN A 4 19.57 42.25 3.61
CA GLN A 4 18.13 42.04 3.85
C GLN A 4 17.93 40.58 4.23
N GLU A 5 17.34 40.33 5.40
CA GLU A 5 16.92 38.98 5.78
C GLU A 5 16.00 38.42 4.70
N ALA A 6 16.33 37.22 4.20
CA ALA A 6 15.54 36.57 3.17
C ALA A 6 14.12 36.33 3.68
N ARG A 7 13.13 36.93 3.02
CA ARG A 7 11.71 36.76 3.36
C ARG A 7 11.35 35.27 3.29
N LYS A 8 10.82 34.75 4.40
CA LYS A 8 10.34 33.36 4.52
C LYS A 8 8.83 33.28 4.48
N ILE A 9 8.33 32.14 4.04
CA ILE A 9 6.89 31.83 4.01
C ILE A 9 6.34 31.80 5.44
N SER A 10 5.23 32.52 5.67
CA SER A 10 4.54 32.48 6.97
C SER A 10 3.72 31.19 7.13
N PRO A 11 3.35 30.80 8.38
CA PRO A 11 2.47 29.65 8.61
C PRO A 11 1.13 29.74 7.86
N GLU A 12 0.54 30.94 7.75
CA GLU A 12 -0.72 31.17 7.05
C GLU A 12 -0.57 31.03 5.53
N GLU A 13 0.55 31.50 4.98
CA GLU A 13 0.91 31.32 3.57
C GLU A 13 1.16 29.85 3.26
N LEU A 14 1.82 29.12 4.15
CA LEU A 14 2.05 27.68 4.05
C LEU A 14 0.74 26.89 4.09
N GLU A 15 -0.17 27.24 5.01
CA GLU A 15 -1.52 26.65 5.10
C GLU A 15 -2.32 26.92 3.82
N TYR A 16 -2.18 28.12 3.24
CA TYR A 16 -2.79 28.44 1.96
C TYR A 16 -2.29 27.52 0.84
N ILE A 17 -0.98 27.30 0.72
CA ILE A 17 -0.40 26.37 -0.27
C ILE A 17 -0.92 24.96 -0.02
N PHE A 18 -0.97 24.50 1.23
CA PHE A 18 -1.48 23.18 1.60
C PHE A 18 -2.94 22.98 1.18
N LYS A 19 -3.82 23.94 1.48
CA LYS A 19 -5.23 23.94 1.07
C LYS A 19 -5.37 24.02 -0.46
N PHE A 20 -4.52 24.77 -1.14
CA PHE A 20 -4.50 24.83 -2.60
C PHE A 20 -4.17 23.47 -3.22
N CYS A 21 -3.11 22.80 -2.74
CA CYS A 21 -2.74 21.48 -3.24
C CYS A 21 -3.87 20.46 -2.99
N LYS A 22 -4.52 20.51 -1.82
CA LYS A 22 -5.69 19.67 -1.52
C LYS A 22 -6.85 19.89 -2.50
N LYS A 23 -7.11 21.14 -2.92
CA LYS A 23 -8.14 21.48 -3.92
C LYS A 23 -7.80 21.03 -5.34
N LYS A 24 -6.54 20.70 -5.62
CA LYS A 24 -6.07 20.20 -6.92
C LYS A 24 -6.04 18.67 -6.99
N ASP A 25 -6.86 18.02 -6.17
CA ASP A 25 -6.97 16.55 -6.07
C ASP A 25 -5.65 15.83 -5.76
N ILE A 26 -4.73 16.52 -5.08
CA ILE A 26 -3.53 15.88 -4.52
C ILE A 26 -3.95 15.15 -3.26
N GLU A 27 -4.47 13.94 -3.48
CA GLU A 27 -5.12 13.11 -2.47
C GLU A 27 -4.13 12.65 -1.39
N PHE A 28 -2.90 12.35 -1.77
CA PHE A 28 -1.90 11.81 -0.87
C PHE A 28 -1.14 12.89 -0.11
N VAL A 29 -1.10 12.76 1.21
CA VAL A 29 -0.54 13.80 2.10
C VAL A 29 0.98 13.85 2.11
N ASP A 30 1.64 12.70 1.97
CA ASP A 30 3.10 12.65 1.74
C ASP A 30 3.50 13.49 0.54
N LEU A 31 2.84 13.27 -0.61
CA LEU A 31 3.03 14.08 -1.80
C LEU A 31 2.63 15.55 -1.59
N ARG A 32 1.53 15.80 -0.90
CA ARG A 32 1.04 17.16 -0.66
C ARG A 32 2.05 17.98 0.13
N MET A 33 2.65 17.41 1.18
CA MET A 33 3.64 18.13 1.99
C MET A 33 4.91 18.41 1.19
N GLU A 34 5.40 17.44 0.43
CA GLU A 34 6.57 17.65 -0.44
C GLU A 34 6.32 18.73 -1.49
N LEU A 35 5.12 18.75 -2.08
CA LEU A 35 4.70 19.81 -2.99
C LEU A 35 4.59 21.16 -2.30
N VAL A 36 4.07 21.21 -1.07
CA VAL A 36 3.98 22.47 -0.30
C VAL A 36 5.37 23.02 -0.03
N ASP A 37 6.30 22.18 0.43
CA ASP A 37 7.67 22.59 0.71
C ASP A 37 8.40 23.06 -0.56
N HIS A 38 8.20 22.35 -1.68
CA HIS A 38 8.76 22.75 -2.97
C HIS A 38 8.16 24.07 -3.48
N LEU A 39 6.84 24.25 -3.39
CA LEU A 39 6.17 25.49 -3.79
C LEU A 39 6.59 26.67 -2.92
N ALA A 40 6.67 26.47 -1.60
CA ALA A 40 7.16 27.47 -0.64
C ALA A 40 8.59 27.90 -0.99
N SER A 41 9.49 26.94 -1.19
CA SER A 41 10.89 27.20 -1.54
C SER A 41 11.04 27.97 -2.87
N ARG A 42 10.18 27.70 -3.85
CA ARG A 42 10.17 28.44 -5.13
C ARG A 42 9.63 29.86 -4.98
N VAL A 43 8.66 30.09 -4.10
CA VAL A 43 8.17 31.44 -3.79
C VAL A 43 9.27 32.26 -3.10
N GLU A 44 9.99 31.65 -2.15
CA GLU A 44 11.14 32.29 -1.49
C GLU A 44 12.22 32.67 -2.49
N ALA A 45 12.56 31.79 -3.44
CA ALA A 45 13.50 32.10 -4.52
C ALA A 45 13.04 33.29 -5.40
N ILE A 46 11.74 33.42 -5.67
CA ILE A 46 11.21 34.60 -6.38
C ILE A 46 11.38 35.87 -5.54
N TRP A 47 11.23 35.78 -4.22
CA TRP A 47 11.46 36.93 -3.34
C TRP A 47 12.92 37.31 -3.21
N GLU A 48 13.86 36.38 -3.34
CA GLU A 48 15.29 36.70 -3.44
C GLU A 48 15.58 37.57 -4.67
N GLU A 49 14.91 37.30 -5.80
CA GLU A 49 15.06 38.10 -7.03
C GLU A 49 14.21 39.38 -7.02
N LYS A 50 13.01 39.33 -6.42
CA LYS A 50 11.98 40.37 -6.45
C LYS A 50 11.27 40.49 -5.08
N PRO A 51 11.91 41.13 -4.09
CA PRO A 51 11.42 41.18 -2.72
C PRO A 51 10.03 41.83 -2.55
N GLU A 52 9.68 42.75 -3.45
CA GLU A 52 8.45 43.53 -3.38
C GLU A 52 7.20 42.79 -3.87
N LEU A 53 7.35 41.58 -4.43
CA LEU A 53 6.19 40.81 -4.89
C LEU A 53 5.30 40.36 -3.73
N SER A 54 3.99 40.51 -3.91
CA SER A 54 3.03 39.91 -3.00
C SER A 54 3.13 38.38 -3.04
N PHE A 55 2.77 37.72 -1.94
CA PHE A 55 2.73 36.25 -1.89
C PHE A 55 1.85 35.65 -2.99
N ARG A 56 0.68 36.26 -3.24
CA ARG A 56 -0.27 35.77 -4.25
C ARG A 56 0.32 35.81 -5.65
N ASP A 57 1.03 36.89 -5.98
CA ASP A 57 1.65 37.05 -7.31
C ASP A 57 2.85 36.14 -7.48
N ALA A 58 3.71 36.03 -6.45
CA ALA A 58 4.84 35.11 -6.46
C ALA A 58 4.35 33.65 -6.58
N PHE A 59 3.37 33.25 -5.77
CA PHE A 59 2.76 31.93 -5.83
C PHE A 59 2.13 31.64 -7.19
N HIS A 60 1.40 32.59 -7.78
CA HIS A 60 0.77 32.39 -9.09
C HIS A 60 1.82 32.23 -10.21
N LYS A 61 2.94 32.96 -10.13
CA LYS A 61 4.07 32.77 -11.05
C LYS A 61 4.70 31.39 -10.91
N VAL A 62 4.94 30.93 -9.69
CA VAL A 62 5.42 29.57 -9.41
C VAL A 62 4.44 28.54 -9.96
N TYR A 63 3.14 28.66 -9.67
CA TYR A 63 2.15 27.71 -10.14
C TYR A 63 2.08 27.65 -11.67
N LYS A 64 2.14 28.81 -12.34
CA LYS A 64 2.10 28.89 -13.81
C LYS A 64 3.34 28.27 -14.47
N SER A 65 4.49 28.25 -13.79
CA SER A 65 5.72 27.65 -14.35
C SER A 65 5.63 26.13 -14.49
N PHE A 66 4.71 25.47 -13.79
CA PHE A 66 4.41 24.03 -13.97
C PHE A 66 3.65 23.71 -15.28
N GLY A 67 3.24 24.72 -16.04
CA GLY A 67 2.63 24.54 -17.36
C GLY A 67 1.20 23.99 -17.33
N ILE A 68 0.73 23.53 -18.50
CA ILE A 68 -0.69 23.16 -18.75
C ILE A 68 -1.11 21.94 -17.92
N PHE A 69 -0.19 20.99 -17.72
CA PHE A 69 -0.43 19.81 -16.88
C PHE A 69 -0.36 20.12 -15.38
N GLY A 70 0.19 21.28 -15.00
CA GLY A 70 0.27 21.73 -13.61
C GLY A 70 0.98 20.70 -12.72
N LEU A 71 0.30 20.27 -11.66
CA LEU A 71 0.87 19.35 -10.66
C LEU A 71 0.66 17.87 -11.01
N SER A 72 -0.05 17.52 -12.09
CA SER A 72 -0.40 16.12 -12.40
C SER A 72 0.82 15.27 -12.74
N THR A 73 1.79 15.81 -13.47
CA THR A 73 3.04 15.12 -13.80
C THR A 73 3.81 14.73 -12.55
N LEU A 74 3.84 15.62 -11.56
CA LEU A 74 4.51 15.42 -10.28
C LEU A 74 3.78 14.37 -9.43
N VAL A 75 2.44 14.38 -9.44
CA VAL A 75 1.63 13.31 -8.81
C VAL A 75 1.93 11.95 -9.44
N ASP A 76 1.99 11.87 -10.76
CA ASP A 76 2.26 10.63 -11.49
C ASP A 76 3.67 10.10 -11.23
N GLU A 77 4.68 10.97 -11.21
CA GLU A 77 6.06 10.60 -10.89
C GLU A 77 6.18 10.03 -9.47
N HIS A 78 5.57 10.67 -8.48
CA HIS A 78 5.58 10.18 -7.10
C HIS A 78 4.80 8.88 -6.93
N SER A 79 3.65 8.73 -7.60
CA SER A 79 2.89 7.47 -7.62
C SER A 79 3.73 6.32 -8.19
N LYS A 80 4.49 6.56 -9.27
CA LYS A 80 5.45 5.60 -9.83
C LYS A 80 6.57 5.28 -8.85
N LEU A 81 7.12 6.28 -8.16
CA LEU A 81 8.17 6.08 -7.15
C LEU A 81 7.70 5.21 -5.99
N VAL A 82 6.50 5.45 -5.46
CA VAL A 82 5.93 4.65 -4.36
C VAL A 82 5.65 3.22 -4.83
N THR A 83 5.06 3.07 -6.01
CA THR A 83 4.84 1.75 -6.62
C THR A 83 6.17 1.01 -6.80
N LYS A 84 7.21 1.69 -7.26
CA LYS A 84 8.57 1.13 -7.39
C LYS A 84 9.16 0.75 -6.04
N LYS A 85 8.98 1.55 -4.99
CA LYS A 85 9.42 1.26 -3.63
C LYS A 85 8.71 0.03 -3.07
N TYR A 86 7.39 -0.08 -3.27
CA TYR A 86 6.60 -1.27 -2.93
C TYR A 86 7.17 -2.51 -3.62
N TRP A 87 7.31 -2.48 -4.95
CA TRP A 87 7.84 -3.62 -5.71
C TRP A 87 9.28 -3.96 -5.34
N ARG A 88 10.11 -2.98 -5.00
CA ARG A 88 11.47 -3.22 -4.53
C ARG A 88 11.45 -4.02 -3.23
N HIS A 89 10.68 -3.59 -2.23
CA HIS A 89 10.57 -4.32 -0.97
C HIS A 89 9.96 -5.72 -1.16
N THR A 90 8.91 -5.86 -1.99
CA THR A 90 8.36 -7.18 -2.32
C THR A 90 9.41 -8.08 -2.97
N LYS A 91 10.21 -7.55 -3.89
CA LYS A 91 11.30 -8.30 -4.55
C LYS A 91 12.43 -8.67 -3.57
N GLU A 92 12.80 -7.78 -2.67
CA GLU A 92 13.81 -8.02 -1.64
C GLU A 92 13.36 -9.13 -0.68
N GLU A 93 12.12 -9.08 -0.22
CA GLU A 93 11.52 -10.13 0.59
C GLU A 93 11.45 -11.44 -0.19
N PHE A 94 11.00 -11.42 -1.44
CA PHE A 94 10.97 -12.63 -2.27
C PHE A 94 12.37 -13.26 -2.44
N LYS A 95 13.40 -12.44 -2.70
CA LYS A 95 14.80 -12.89 -2.75
C LYS A 95 15.29 -13.44 -1.41
N HIS A 96 14.86 -12.83 -0.31
CA HIS A 96 15.17 -13.31 1.03
C HIS A 96 14.58 -14.70 1.24
N TRP A 97 13.31 -14.92 0.89
CA TRP A 97 12.67 -16.23 0.97
C TRP A 97 13.29 -17.30 0.06
N LEU A 98 13.94 -16.91 -1.04
CA LEU A 98 14.69 -17.82 -1.90
C LEU A 98 16.06 -18.27 -1.33
N LYS A 99 16.42 -17.86 -0.10
CA LYS A 99 17.63 -18.38 0.54
C LYS A 99 17.44 -19.85 0.94
N PRO A 100 18.51 -20.68 0.89
CA PRO A 100 18.43 -22.12 1.15
C PRO A 100 17.69 -22.56 2.42
N PRO A 101 17.91 -21.95 3.61
CA PRO A 101 17.20 -22.40 4.82
C PRO A 101 15.69 -22.16 4.75
N GLN A 102 15.26 -21.09 4.07
CA GLN A 102 13.86 -20.71 3.97
C GLN A 102 13.13 -21.56 2.93
N ILE A 103 13.77 -21.86 1.80
CA ILE A 103 13.24 -22.82 0.82
C ILE A 103 13.09 -24.21 1.46
N PHE A 104 14.08 -24.68 2.22
CA PHE A 104 13.97 -25.98 2.87
C PHE A 104 12.81 -26.01 3.87
N ALA A 105 12.65 -24.96 4.68
CA ALA A 105 11.55 -24.84 5.61
C ALA A 105 10.18 -24.79 4.91
N THR A 106 10.04 -24.07 3.78
CA THR A 106 8.78 -24.01 3.02
C THR A 106 8.44 -25.34 2.36
N VAL A 107 9.42 -26.03 1.77
CA VAL A 107 9.20 -27.35 1.18
C VAL A 107 8.83 -28.37 2.26
N LEU A 108 9.53 -28.37 3.40
CA LEU A 108 9.20 -29.23 4.52
C LEU A 108 7.78 -28.96 5.03
N PHE A 109 7.42 -27.69 5.20
CA PHE A 109 6.07 -27.30 5.61
C PHE A 109 5.00 -27.71 4.59
N MET A 110 5.27 -27.55 3.29
CA MET A 110 4.37 -27.99 2.22
C MET A 110 4.14 -29.51 2.26
N VAL A 111 5.21 -30.28 2.45
CA VAL A 111 5.15 -31.74 2.59
C VAL A 111 4.35 -32.15 3.82
N LEU A 112 4.54 -31.46 4.95
CA LEU A 112 3.77 -31.69 6.18
C LEU A 112 2.28 -31.37 5.98
N CYS A 113 1.95 -30.26 5.28
CA CYS A 113 0.57 -29.92 4.94
C CYS A 113 -0.07 -31.01 4.08
N TYR A 114 0.62 -31.47 3.03
CA TYR A 114 0.13 -32.52 2.14
C TYR A 114 -0.13 -33.84 2.89
N PHE A 115 0.83 -34.30 3.70
CA PHE A 115 0.65 -35.54 4.47
C PHE A 115 -0.43 -35.40 5.54
N SER A 116 -0.56 -34.22 6.18
CA SER A 116 -1.64 -33.95 7.14
C SER A 116 -3.02 -34.08 6.49
N LEU A 117 -3.19 -33.57 5.27
CA LEU A 117 -4.44 -33.69 4.52
C LEU A 117 -4.73 -35.14 4.10
N LYS A 118 -3.70 -35.91 3.73
CA LYS A 118 -3.83 -37.32 3.33
C LYS A 118 -4.12 -38.25 4.51
N ALA A 119 -3.52 -38.00 5.68
CA ALA A 119 -3.59 -38.89 6.84
C ALA A 119 -4.98 -38.94 7.47
N VAL A 120 -5.76 -37.85 7.41
CA VAL A 120 -7.08 -37.79 8.05
C VAL A 120 -8.11 -37.16 7.12
N PRO A 121 -8.67 -37.92 6.16
CA PRO A 121 -9.63 -37.40 5.17
C PRO A 121 -10.88 -36.78 5.83
N VAL A 122 -11.32 -37.31 6.97
CA VAL A 122 -12.47 -36.78 7.73
C VAL A 122 -12.18 -35.41 8.33
N LEU A 123 -10.93 -35.15 8.74
CA LEU A 123 -10.50 -33.84 9.27
C LEU A 123 -10.03 -32.89 8.17
N SER A 124 -9.82 -33.35 6.94
CA SER A 124 -9.35 -32.51 5.83
C SER A 124 -10.24 -31.27 5.65
N SER A 125 -11.56 -31.42 5.67
CA SER A 125 -12.52 -30.31 5.60
C SER A 125 -12.39 -29.34 6.78
N PHE A 126 -12.12 -29.83 7.99
CA PHE A 126 -11.89 -28.99 9.17
C PHE A 126 -10.56 -28.24 9.11
N ILE A 127 -9.49 -28.90 8.67
CA ILE A 127 -8.18 -28.29 8.44
C ILE A 127 -8.31 -27.17 7.41
N TRP A 128 -9.03 -27.42 6.31
CA TRP A 128 -9.33 -26.40 5.32
C TRP A 128 -10.13 -25.24 5.91
N ALA A 129 -11.17 -25.51 6.69
CA ALA A 129 -11.95 -24.48 7.36
C ALA A 129 -11.08 -23.60 8.26
N ILE A 130 -10.13 -24.19 9.01
CA ILE A 130 -9.18 -23.45 9.85
C ILE A 130 -8.22 -22.61 9.00
N ILE A 131 -7.71 -23.15 7.90
CA ILE A 131 -6.86 -22.40 6.94
C ILE A 131 -7.63 -21.20 6.37
N TYR A 132 -8.88 -21.38 5.92
CA TYR A 132 -9.70 -20.27 5.43
C TYR A 132 -10.02 -19.25 6.52
N ALA A 133 -10.34 -19.72 7.74
CA ALA A 133 -10.64 -18.84 8.86
C ALA A 133 -9.43 -18.00 9.25
N SER A 134 -8.24 -18.60 9.37
CA SER A 134 -7.00 -17.88 9.67
C SER A 134 -6.63 -16.88 8.58
N ALA A 135 -6.82 -17.27 7.31
CA ALA A 135 -6.57 -16.39 6.19
C ALA A 135 -7.53 -15.18 6.21
N SER A 136 -8.83 -15.44 6.39
CA SER A 136 -9.86 -14.39 6.50
C SER A 136 -9.64 -13.48 7.71
N ALA A 137 -9.24 -14.03 8.85
CA ALA A 137 -8.91 -13.24 10.04
C ALA A 137 -7.73 -12.30 9.77
N THR A 138 -6.71 -12.76 9.05
CA THR A 138 -5.54 -11.94 8.68
C THR A 138 -5.93 -10.83 7.71
N PHE A 139 -6.79 -11.13 6.73
CA PHE A 139 -7.35 -10.13 5.82
C PHE A 139 -8.17 -9.06 6.57
N ILE A 140 -9.10 -9.49 7.44
CA ILE A 140 -9.91 -8.59 8.26
C ILE A 140 -9.01 -7.72 9.14
N TYR A 141 -8.01 -8.32 9.80
CA TYR A 141 -7.03 -7.58 10.60
C TYR A 141 -6.33 -6.48 9.78
N MET A 142 -5.81 -6.80 8.60
CA MET A 142 -5.14 -5.82 7.74
C MET A 142 -6.07 -4.71 7.25
N PHE A 143 -7.32 -5.06 6.91
CA PHE A 143 -8.33 -4.09 6.50
C PHE A 143 -8.70 -3.14 7.65
N VAL A 144 -9.00 -3.68 8.83
CA VAL A 144 -9.31 -2.90 10.04
C VAL A 144 -8.12 -2.03 10.43
N LYS A 145 -6.90 -2.58 10.43
CA LYS A 145 -5.69 -1.83 10.78
C LYS A 145 -5.43 -0.69 9.80
N THR A 146 -5.60 -0.90 8.50
CA THR A 146 -5.48 0.19 7.51
C THR A 146 -6.54 1.27 7.71
N LYS A 147 -7.80 0.90 7.98
CA LYS A 147 -8.84 1.88 8.32
C LYS A 147 -8.52 2.65 9.60
N SER A 148 -8.01 1.97 10.63
CA SER A 148 -7.58 2.59 11.88
C SER A 148 -6.44 3.60 11.64
N LEU A 149 -5.43 3.24 10.86
CA LEU A 149 -4.33 4.13 10.48
C LEU A 149 -4.79 5.32 9.63
N SER A 150 -5.73 5.12 8.71
CA SER A 150 -6.34 6.23 7.95
C SER A 150 -7.14 7.17 8.87
N LYS A 151 -7.85 6.64 9.86
CA LYS A 151 -8.55 7.45 10.87
C LYS A 151 -7.57 8.26 11.73
N ARG A 152 -6.40 7.70 12.08
CA ARG A 152 -5.33 8.43 12.80
C ARG A 152 -4.85 9.67 12.03
N MET A 153 -4.85 9.63 10.70
CA MET A 153 -4.53 10.78 9.84
C MET A 153 -5.74 11.72 9.59
N SER A 154 -6.80 11.63 10.39
CA SER A 154 -8.04 12.39 10.22
C SER A 154 -8.69 12.23 8.82
N GLY A 155 -8.59 11.05 8.22
CA GLY A 155 -9.16 10.76 6.91
C GLY A 155 -8.28 11.14 5.72
N GLU A 156 -7.08 11.67 5.95
CA GLU A 156 -6.09 11.84 4.89
C GLU A 156 -5.52 10.48 4.44
N LYS A 157 -5.05 10.41 3.19
CA LYS A 157 -4.48 9.19 2.61
C LYS A 157 -2.97 9.33 2.47
N SER A 158 -2.24 8.25 2.77
CA SER A 158 -0.81 8.11 2.45
C SER A 158 -0.67 7.14 1.29
N MET A 159 0.27 7.39 0.37
CA MET A 159 0.48 6.55 -0.81
C MET A 159 0.80 5.11 -0.44
N LEU A 160 1.61 4.87 0.62
CA LEU A 160 1.91 3.50 1.05
C LEU A 160 0.69 2.77 1.61
N LEU A 161 -0.25 3.48 2.25
CA LEU A 161 -1.48 2.85 2.71
C LEU A 161 -2.41 2.48 1.57
N ALA A 162 -2.43 3.30 0.51
CA ALA A 162 -3.24 3.09 -0.68
C ALA A 162 -2.66 2.06 -1.66
N SER A 163 -1.47 1.52 -1.38
CA SER A 163 -0.87 0.47 -2.21
C SER A 163 -1.80 -0.74 -2.40
N SER A 164 -1.71 -1.36 -3.58
CA SER A 164 -2.56 -2.47 -4.09
C SER A 164 -2.49 -3.80 -3.31
N ARG A 165 -2.19 -3.77 -2.01
CA ARG A 165 -2.01 -4.94 -1.14
C ARG A 165 -3.27 -5.82 -1.04
N TYR A 166 -4.46 -5.22 -1.16
CA TYR A 166 -5.73 -5.93 -1.09
C TYR A 166 -6.00 -6.84 -2.30
N TYR A 167 -5.46 -6.51 -3.47
CA TYR A 167 -5.69 -7.28 -4.68
C TYR A 167 -5.08 -8.68 -4.61
N TRP A 168 -3.99 -8.86 -3.87
CA TRP A 168 -3.37 -10.18 -3.67
C TRP A 168 -4.23 -11.12 -2.83
N TRP A 169 -4.98 -10.58 -1.86
CA TRP A 169 -5.94 -11.37 -1.09
C TRP A 169 -7.15 -11.77 -1.93
N PHE A 170 -7.63 -10.86 -2.78
CA PHE A 170 -8.66 -11.20 -3.75
C PHE A 170 -8.20 -12.31 -4.71
N LEU A 171 -6.96 -12.25 -5.21
CA LEU A 171 -6.37 -13.32 -6.00
C LEU A 171 -6.30 -14.65 -5.23
N TYR A 172 -5.99 -14.63 -3.93
CA TYR A 172 -6.03 -15.82 -3.08
C TYR A 172 -7.41 -16.49 -3.06
N TYR A 173 -8.48 -15.72 -2.83
CA TYR A 173 -9.84 -16.25 -2.86
C TYR A 173 -10.28 -16.69 -4.26
N LEU A 174 -9.90 -15.94 -5.30
CA LEU A 174 -10.30 -16.24 -6.68
C LEU A 174 -9.67 -17.53 -7.19
N LEU A 175 -8.43 -17.85 -6.80
CA LEU A 175 -7.70 -19.03 -7.27
C LEU A 175 -8.22 -20.34 -6.65
N ILE A 176 -8.93 -20.22 -5.54
CA ILE A 176 -9.53 -21.32 -4.80
C ILE A 176 -10.92 -21.68 -5.34
N LEU A 177 -11.67 -20.70 -5.84
CA LEU A 177 -13.04 -20.88 -6.37
C LEU A 177 -13.14 -21.96 -7.45
N PRO A 178 -12.22 -22.06 -8.45
CA PRO A 178 -12.26 -23.12 -9.47
C PRO A 178 -12.06 -24.52 -8.89
N GLY A 179 -11.24 -24.65 -7.83
CA GLY A 179 -11.02 -25.92 -7.14
C GLY A 179 -12.22 -26.37 -6.29
N GLN A 180 -13.11 -25.42 -5.97
CA GLN A 180 -14.34 -25.66 -5.22
C GLN A 180 -15.55 -25.85 -6.13
N SER A 181 -15.44 -25.55 -7.44
CA SER A 181 -16.56 -25.66 -8.37
C SER A 181 -16.43 -26.88 -9.25
N GLN A 182 -17.44 -27.76 -9.22
CA GLN A 182 -17.63 -28.71 -10.31
C GLN A 182 -18.42 -28.00 -11.41
N PHE A 183 -17.81 -27.91 -12.60
CA PHE A 183 -18.53 -27.54 -13.80
C PHE A 183 -19.26 -28.79 -14.32
N ALA A 184 -20.54 -28.92 -13.97
CA ALA A 184 -21.38 -29.99 -14.50
C ALA A 184 -21.71 -29.73 -15.98
N ALA A 185 -21.99 -30.79 -16.75
CA ALA A 185 -22.36 -30.70 -18.17
C ALA A 185 -23.54 -29.74 -18.44
N ASP A 186 -24.36 -29.47 -17.41
CA ASP A 186 -25.52 -28.57 -17.46
C ASP A 186 -25.20 -27.09 -17.17
N VAL A 187 -23.91 -26.69 -17.16
CA VAL A 187 -23.45 -25.30 -16.95
C VAL A 187 -23.84 -24.73 -15.57
N THR A 188 -24.13 -25.60 -14.60
CA THR A 188 -24.41 -25.17 -13.22
C THR A 188 -23.12 -25.15 -12.39
N PHE A 189 -22.91 -24.06 -11.65
CA PHE A 189 -21.74 -23.89 -10.77
C PHE A 189 -22.07 -24.47 -9.39
N ASN A 190 -21.80 -25.76 -9.19
CA ASN A 190 -22.00 -26.42 -7.90
C ASN A 190 -20.71 -26.41 -7.07
N PHE A 191 -20.82 -25.94 -5.83
CA PHE A 191 -19.71 -25.93 -4.89
C PHE A 191 -19.52 -27.32 -4.29
N SER A 192 -18.45 -28.02 -4.66
CA SER A 192 -18.08 -29.35 -4.18
C SER A 192 -16.60 -29.37 -3.78
N PRO A 193 -16.26 -29.81 -2.56
CA PRO A 193 -14.87 -29.93 -2.12
C PRO A 193 -14.13 -31.11 -2.77
N ALA A 194 -14.81 -31.99 -3.52
CA ALA A 194 -14.23 -33.20 -4.07
C ALA A 194 -12.97 -32.99 -4.94
N PRO A 195 -12.88 -31.96 -5.82
CA PRO A 195 -11.66 -31.70 -6.59
C PRO A 195 -10.47 -31.28 -5.71
N MET A 196 -10.70 -30.56 -4.60
CA MET A 196 -9.65 -30.21 -3.62
C MET A 196 -9.13 -31.43 -2.86
N LEU A 197 -9.96 -32.46 -2.68
CA LEU A 197 -9.59 -33.70 -1.99
C LEU A 197 -8.86 -34.71 -2.88
N SER A 198 -8.75 -34.44 -4.19
CA SER A 198 -7.91 -35.24 -5.09
C SER A 198 -6.42 -35.07 -4.77
N GLU A 199 -5.57 -36.05 -5.14
CA GLU A 199 -4.12 -35.92 -4.90
C GLU A 199 -3.52 -34.66 -5.55
N GLY A 200 -3.93 -34.34 -6.78
CA GLY A 200 -3.52 -33.10 -7.45
C GLY A 200 -4.05 -31.84 -6.76
N GLY A 201 -5.30 -31.87 -6.29
CA GLY A 201 -5.92 -30.79 -5.53
C GLY A 201 -5.20 -30.49 -4.22
N MET A 202 -4.84 -31.52 -3.45
CA MET A 202 -4.11 -31.39 -2.19
C MET A 202 -2.71 -30.80 -2.38
N ILE A 203 -2.00 -31.20 -3.44
CA ILE A 203 -0.68 -30.64 -3.79
C ILE A 203 -0.81 -29.16 -4.19
N PHE A 204 -1.71 -28.86 -5.12
CA PHE A 204 -1.93 -27.51 -5.63
C PHE A 204 -2.28 -26.53 -4.50
N THR A 205 -3.21 -26.94 -3.64
CA THR A 205 -3.69 -26.10 -2.54
C THR A 205 -2.65 -25.95 -1.42
N SER A 206 -1.86 -26.98 -1.12
CA SER A 206 -0.75 -26.88 -0.16
C SER A 206 0.35 -25.94 -0.65
N MET A 207 0.73 -26.03 -1.93
CA MET A 207 1.70 -25.12 -2.56
C MET A 207 1.18 -23.67 -2.53
N PHE A 208 -0.10 -23.47 -2.86
CA PHE A 208 -0.72 -22.16 -2.87
C PHE A 208 -0.87 -21.56 -1.47
N PHE A 209 -1.21 -22.38 -0.46
CA PHE A 209 -1.25 -21.95 0.93
C PHE A 209 0.13 -21.44 1.40
N CYS A 210 1.20 -22.15 1.08
CA CYS A 210 2.56 -21.72 1.40
C CYS A 210 2.90 -20.38 0.72
N PHE A 211 2.54 -20.23 -0.55
CA PHE A 211 2.71 -18.97 -1.28
C PHE A 211 1.91 -17.83 -0.66
N ALA A 212 0.66 -18.07 -0.27
CA ALA A 212 -0.19 -17.09 0.40
C ALA A 212 0.38 -16.64 1.75
N LEU A 213 0.93 -17.55 2.55
CA LEU A 213 1.61 -17.22 3.80
C LEU A 213 2.81 -16.31 3.58
N ILE A 214 3.65 -16.61 2.57
CA ILE A 214 4.79 -15.77 2.20
C ILE A 214 4.33 -14.33 1.89
N PHE A 215 3.30 -14.22 1.04
CA PHE A 215 2.73 -12.92 0.68
C PHE A 215 2.09 -12.20 1.87
N SER A 216 1.42 -12.92 2.75
CA SER A 216 0.82 -12.37 3.97
C SER A 216 1.89 -11.75 4.88
N VAL A 217 2.99 -12.48 5.12
CA VAL A 217 4.13 -11.99 5.92
C VAL A 217 4.76 -10.74 5.28
N ALA A 218 4.98 -10.75 3.96
CA ALA A 218 5.51 -9.58 3.26
C ALA A 218 4.57 -8.36 3.38
N ASN A 219 3.26 -8.57 3.27
CA ASN A 219 2.26 -7.50 3.43
C ASN A 219 2.19 -6.96 4.86
N LEU A 220 2.32 -7.82 5.88
CA LEU A 220 2.38 -7.41 7.29
C LEU A 220 3.60 -6.52 7.57
N LYS A 221 4.77 -6.87 7.04
CA LYS A 221 5.97 -6.01 7.13
C LYS A 221 5.76 -4.66 6.46
N MET A 222 5.15 -4.64 5.28
CA MET A 222 4.81 -3.39 4.58
C MET A 222 3.78 -2.56 5.35
N LEU A 223 2.85 -3.19 6.06
CA LEU A 223 1.90 -2.50 6.92
C LEU A 223 2.58 -1.85 8.13
N ALA A 224 3.57 -2.53 8.72
CA ALA A 224 4.40 -1.94 9.79
C ALA A 224 5.20 -0.72 9.29
N LEU A 225 5.83 -0.81 8.12
CA LEU A 225 6.51 0.34 7.50
C LEU A 225 5.55 1.49 7.20
N ALA A 226 4.35 1.18 6.70
CA ALA A 226 3.33 2.20 6.45
C ALA A 226 2.85 2.86 7.75
N GLU A 227 2.72 2.10 8.84
CA GLU A 227 2.36 2.63 10.17
C GLU A 227 3.41 3.59 10.73
N GLU A 228 4.70 3.26 10.59
CA GLU A 228 5.80 4.14 10.98
C GLU A 228 5.76 5.46 10.19
N GLN A 229 5.59 5.37 8.87
CA GLN A 229 5.47 6.55 8.02
C GLN A 229 4.24 7.40 8.40
N VAL A 230 3.10 6.78 8.68
CA VAL A 230 1.91 7.51 9.13
C VAL A 230 2.17 8.27 10.41
N GLY A 231 2.92 7.72 11.37
CA GLY A 231 3.33 8.42 12.58
C GLY A 231 4.03 9.73 12.26
N VAL A 232 5.08 9.66 11.44
CA VAL A 232 5.88 10.82 11.01
C VAL A 232 5.03 11.82 10.22
N LEU A 233 4.20 11.35 9.30
CA LEU A 233 3.34 12.22 8.48
C LEU A 233 2.29 12.93 9.35
N ASN A 234 1.71 12.25 10.33
CA ASN A 234 0.69 12.84 11.19
C ASN A 234 1.25 13.97 12.07
N GLU A 235 2.48 13.82 12.57
CA GLU A 235 3.21 14.89 13.24
C GLU A 235 3.48 16.06 12.30
N ARG A 236 3.88 15.82 11.05
CA ARG A 236 4.11 16.90 10.09
C ARG A 236 2.84 17.63 9.72
N VAL A 237 1.73 16.92 9.51
CA VAL A 237 0.43 17.50 9.13
C VAL A 237 -0.10 18.45 10.21
N SER A 238 0.15 18.18 11.49
CA SER A 238 -0.32 19.07 12.56
C SER A 238 0.30 20.48 12.46
N PHE A 239 1.52 20.62 11.91
CA PHE A 239 2.14 21.92 11.65
C PHE A 239 1.42 22.73 10.56
N TYR A 240 0.70 22.09 9.65
CA TYR A 240 -0.05 22.75 8.58
C TYR A 240 -1.54 22.94 8.91
N ARG A 241 -1.99 22.65 10.15
CA ARG A 241 -3.39 22.79 10.59
C ARG A 241 -3.58 23.88 11.66
N VAL A 242 -2.66 24.85 11.72
CA VAL A 242 -2.73 26.00 12.63
C VAL A 242 -3.91 26.89 12.30
#